data_AF-A0A453AHT3-F1
#
_entry.id   AF-A0A453AHT3-F1
#
_cell.length_a   1.000
_cell.length_b   1.000
_cell.length_c   1.000
_cell.angle_alpha   90.00
_cell.angle_beta   90.00
_cell.angle_gamma   90.00
#
_symmetry.space_group_name_H-M   'P 1'
#
loop_
_entity.id
_entity.type
_entity.pdbx_description
1 polymer ?
#
loop_
_entity_poly.entity_id
_entity_poly.type
_entity_poly.pdbx_seq_one_letter_code
_entity_poly.pdbx_strand_id
1 'polypeptide(L)'
;MQDSQAEVTRLMEHVAMSRENFCRLKWDKAYFLNPEEYFSSVVSEFSHLVNSVANGLSSSELYNRSIQEIVPLRIISLLRLLAETEIRSREDDYKSLLPKEMDALTVRVSYTIYS
;
A
#
# COMPACT_ATOMS: atom_id res chain seq x y z
N MET A 1 23.88 5.28 7.85
CA MET A 1 23.57 5.17 6.39
C MET A 1 23.57 3.73 5.90
N GLN A 2 24.38 2.82 6.43
CA GLN A 2 24.29 1.39 6.05
C GLN A 2 23.00 0.74 6.58
N ASP A 3 22.59 1.11 7.79
CA ASP A 3 21.34 0.64 8.42
C ASP A 3 20.08 1.10 7.67
N SER A 4 20.10 2.30 7.06
CA SER A 4 18.94 2.83 6.33
C SER A 4 18.70 2.10 5.02
N GLN A 5 19.76 1.68 4.33
CA GLN A 5 19.62 0.91 3.09
C GLN A 5 19.19 -0.54 3.37
N ALA A 6 19.73 -1.16 4.42
CA ALA A 6 19.27 -2.48 4.86
C ALA A 6 17.77 -2.48 5.21
N GLU A 7 17.30 -1.42 5.88
CA GLU A 7 15.88 -1.27 6.20
C GLU A 7 15.01 -1.04 4.96
N VAL A 8 15.49 -0.28 3.96
CA VAL A 8 14.79 -0.15 2.67
C VAL A 8 14.66 -1.51 1.98
N THR A 9 15.73 -2.29 1.92
CA THR A 9 15.68 -3.64 1.34
C THR A 9 14.63 -4.51 2.06
N ARG A 10 14.70 -4.58 3.39
CA ARG A 10 13.76 -5.35 4.21
C ARG A 10 12.31 -4.90 3.98
N LEU A 11 12.06 -3.60 3.93
CA LEU A 11 10.73 -3.05 3.68
C LEU A 11 10.21 -3.44 2.28
N MET A 12 11.05 -3.32 1.25
CA MET A 12 10.66 -3.66 -0.12
C MET A 12 10.44 -5.16 -0.31
N GLU A 13 11.15 -6.03 0.42
CA GLU A 13 10.89 -7.47 0.45
C GLU A 13 9.49 -7.78 1.01
N HIS A 14 9.06 -7.10 2.07
CA HIS A 14 7.70 -7.24 2.60
C HIS A 14 6.64 -6.76 1.60
N VAL A 15 6.88 -5.65 0.89
CA VAL A 15 5.98 -5.17 -0.17
C VAL A 15 5.89 -6.18 -1.31
N ALA A 16 7.01 -6.80 -1.69
CA ALA A 16 7.03 -7.85 -2.72
C ALA A 16 6.26 -9.10 -2.29
N MET A 17 6.39 -9.53 -1.04
CA MET A 17 5.60 -10.64 -0.48
C MET A 17 4.10 -10.30 -0.48
N SER A 18 3.73 -9.08 -0.10
CA SER A 18 2.34 -8.62 -0.17
C SER A 18 1.80 -8.60 -1.60
N ARG A 19 2.63 -8.36 -2.63
CA ARG A 19 2.21 -8.41 -4.04
C ARG A 19 1.73 -9.81 -4.43
N GLU A 20 2.43 -10.85 -3.98
CA GLU A 20 2.05 -12.24 -4.29
C GLU A 20 0.66 -12.55 -3.73
N ASN A 21 0.43 -12.16 -2.47
CA ASN A 21 -0.87 -12.28 -1.83
C ASN A 21 -1.95 -11.44 -2.54
N PHE A 22 -1.62 -10.20 -2.89
CA PHE A 22 -2.51 -9.28 -3.61
C PHE A 22 -2.99 -9.89 -4.93
N CYS A 23 -2.10 -10.50 -5.72
CA CYS A 23 -2.45 -11.13 -7.00
C CYS A 23 -3.31 -12.40 -6.86
N ARG A 24 -3.27 -13.07 -5.70
CA ARG A 24 -4.12 -14.24 -5.41
C ARG A 24 -5.54 -13.85 -5.03
N LEU A 25 -5.75 -12.62 -4.55
CA LEU A 25 -7.06 -12.11 -4.16
C LEU A 25 -7.90 -11.72 -5.39
N LYS A 26 -9.22 -11.96 -5.29
CA LYS A 26 -10.18 -11.43 -6.27
C LYS A 26 -10.51 -9.98 -5.95
N TRP A 27 -10.27 -9.09 -6.90
CA TRP A 27 -10.57 -7.67 -6.75
C TRP A 27 -11.80 -7.26 -7.58
N ASP A 28 -12.58 -6.33 -7.04
CA ASP A 28 -13.73 -5.76 -7.76
C ASP A 28 -13.23 -4.86 -8.91
N LYS A 29 -13.87 -4.96 -10.08
CA LYS A 29 -13.57 -4.12 -11.24
C LYS A 29 -13.89 -2.64 -10.99
N ALA A 30 -14.75 -2.34 -10.02
CA ALA A 30 -14.99 -0.98 -9.54
C ALA A 30 -13.74 -0.35 -8.91
N TYR A 31 -12.81 -1.16 -8.40
CA TYR A 31 -11.55 -0.68 -7.81
C TYR A 31 -10.41 -0.67 -8.81
N PHE A 32 -10.31 -1.70 -9.64
CA PHE A 32 -9.20 -1.87 -10.56
C PHE A 32 -9.64 -2.33 -11.94
N LEU A 33 -9.22 -1.59 -12.96
CA LEU A 33 -9.19 -2.09 -14.34
C LEU A 33 -8.09 -3.14 -14.50
N ASN A 34 -6.91 -2.87 -13.93
CA ASN A 34 -5.77 -3.78 -13.87
C ASN A 34 -5.10 -3.70 -12.48
N PRO A 35 -5.43 -4.62 -11.55
CA PRO A 35 -4.91 -4.57 -10.18
C PRO A 35 -3.38 -4.63 -10.12
N GLU A 36 -2.76 -5.50 -10.92
CA GLU A 36 -1.32 -5.74 -10.88
C GLU A 36 -0.52 -4.55 -11.40
N GLU A 37 -0.99 -3.93 -12.49
CA GLU A 37 -0.38 -2.73 -13.05
C GLU A 37 -0.52 -1.53 -12.10
N TYR A 38 -1.69 -1.36 -11.49
CA TYR A 38 -1.89 -0.32 -10.47
C TYR A 38 -0.94 -0.53 -9.30
N PHE A 39 -0.90 -1.74 -8.73
CA PHE A 39 -0.03 -2.06 -7.61
C PHE A 39 1.45 -1.79 -7.95
N SER A 40 1.90 -2.23 -9.12
CA SER A 40 3.29 -2.02 -9.59
C SER A 40 3.61 -0.53 -9.75
N SER A 41 2.68 0.25 -10.29
CA SER A 41 2.81 1.70 -10.48
C SER A 41 2.99 2.42 -9.14
N VAL A 42 2.15 2.13 -8.15
CA VAL A 42 2.22 2.79 -6.84
C VAL A 42 3.42 2.30 -6.01
N VAL A 43 3.80 1.02 -6.11
CA VAL A 43 5.03 0.50 -5.47
C VAL A 43 6.29 1.16 -6.02
N SER A 44 6.33 1.48 -7.31
CA SER A 44 7.45 2.23 -7.91
C SER A 44 7.60 3.61 -7.24
N GLU A 45 6.51 4.36 -7.10
CA GLU A 45 6.52 5.65 -6.41
C GLU A 45 6.92 5.54 -4.94
N PHE A 46 6.42 4.52 -4.23
CA PHE A 46 6.80 4.25 -2.86
C PHE A 46 8.30 3.93 -2.74
N SER A 47 8.83 3.09 -3.63
CA SER A 47 10.25 2.76 -3.69
C SER A 47 11.11 4.01 -3.88
N HIS A 48 10.74 4.90 -4.80
CA HIS A 48 11.44 6.16 -4.99
C HIS A 48 11.42 7.05 -3.73
N LEU A 49 10.30 7.09 -3.01
CA LEU A 49 10.16 7.85 -1.78
C LEU A 49 11.07 7.31 -0.67
N VAL A 50 11.00 6.00 -0.37
CA VAL A 50 11.79 5.40 0.71
C VAL A 50 13.28 5.45 0.42
N ASN A 51 13.68 5.28 -0.85
CA ASN A 51 15.07 5.45 -1.26
C ASN A 51 15.54 6.90 -1.12
N SER A 52 14.70 7.88 -1.46
CA SER A 52 15.03 9.30 -1.24
C SER A 52 15.29 9.57 0.25
N VAL A 53 14.43 9.06 1.13
CA VAL A 53 14.58 9.20 2.59
C VAL A 53 15.85 8.52 3.09
N ALA A 54 16.13 7.28 2.66
CA ALA A 54 17.34 6.57 3.06
C ALA A 54 18.64 7.22 2.56
N ASN A 55 18.56 8.00 1.48
CA ASN A 55 19.65 8.81 0.92
C ASN A 55 19.74 10.22 1.51
N GLY A 56 18.97 10.52 2.56
CA GLY A 56 19.10 11.77 3.32
C GLY A 56 18.16 12.89 2.91
N LEU A 57 17.05 12.60 2.22
CA LEU A 57 15.96 13.57 2.02
C LEU A 57 15.55 14.17 3.37
N SER A 58 15.60 15.49 3.48
CA SER A 58 15.26 16.17 4.73
C SER A 58 13.76 16.13 5.02
N SER A 59 13.39 16.34 6.29
CA SER A 59 11.99 16.40 6.70
C SER A 59 11.23 17.55 6.06
N SER A 60 11.87 18.69 5.79
CA SER A 60 11.27 19.84 5.11
C SER A 60 11.02 19.56 3.62
N GLU A 61 11.95 18.90 2.94
CA GLU A 61 11.76 18.48 1.55
C GLU A 61 10.67 17.41 1.43
N LEU A 62 10.63 16.46 2.37
CA LEU A 62 9.57 15.46 2.45
C LEU A 62 8.21 16.12 2.69
N TYR A 63 8.13 17.09 3.59
CA TYR A 63 6.92 17.86 3.85
C TYR A 63 6.46 18.64 2.61
N ASN A 64 7.37 19.31 1.89
CA ASN A 64 7.03 20.02 0.66
C ASN A 64 6.53 19.07 -0.43
N ARG A 65 7.13 17.88 -0.56
CA ARG A 65 6.60 16.81 -1.44
C ARG A 65 5.21 16.35 -1.00
N SER A 66 4.95 16.32 0.32
CA SER A 66 3.65 15.91 0.85
C SER A 66 2.50 16.90 0.58
N ILE A 67 2.82 18.14 0.22
CA ILE A 67 1.82 19.15 -0.15
C ILE A 67 1.38 18.97 -1.63
N GLN A 68 2.19 18.32 -2.46
CA GLN A 68 1.85 18.04 -3.85
C GLN A 68 0.91 16.82 -3.93
N GLU A 69 -0.40 17.09 -4.00
CA GLU A 69 -1.52 16.18 -3.67
C GLU A 69 -1.44 14.74 -4.23
N ILE A 70 -0.83 14.52 -5.39
CA ILE A 70 -0.90 13.23 -6.09
C ILE A 70 -0.08 12.14 -5.38
N VAL A 71 1.14 12.45 -4.93
CA VAL A 71 2.05 11.44 -4.35
C VAL A 71 1.53 10.91 -3.01
N PRO A 72 1.15 11.75 -2.03
CA PRO A 72 0.62 11.27 -0.75
C PRO A 72 -0.63 10.41 -0.90
N LEU A 73 -1.55 10.77 -1.80
CA LEU A 73 -2.77 10.01 -2.05
C LEU A 73 -2.47 8.60 -2.56
N ARG A 74 -1.49 8.47 -3.45
CA ARG A 74 -1.06 7.19 -3.99
C ARG A 74 -0.34 6.36 -2.92
N ILE A 75 0.54 6.96 -2.12
CA ILE A 75 1.17 6.26 -0.99
C ILE A 75 0.14 5.79 0.05
N ILE A 76 -0.83 6.63 0.42
CA ILE A 76 -1.92 6.25 1.34
C ILE A 76 -2.75 5.10 0.75
N SER A 77 -3.03 5.15 -0.56
CA SER A 77 -3.74 4.06 -1.25
C SER A 77 -2.96 2.76 -1.20
N LEU A 78 -1.64 2.78 -1.40
CA LEU A 78 -0.80 1.60 -1.24
C LEU A 78 -0.86 1.04 0.18
N LEU A 79 -0.71 1.88 1.20
CA LEU A 79 -0.75 1.44 2.59
C LEU A 79 -2.09 0.77 2.94
N ARG A 80 -3.20 1.32 2.41
CA ARG A 80 -4.53 0.72 2.53
C ARG A 80 -4.62 -0.63 1.81
N LEU A 81 -4.07 -0.74 0.61
CA LEU A 81 -4.07 -1.99 -0.14
C LEU A 81 -3.21 -3.08 0.51
N LEU A 82 -2.05 -2.73 1.05
CA LEU A 82 -1.20 -3.65 1.80
C LEU A 82 -1.94 -4.17 3.04
N ALA A 83 -2.60 -3.29 3.79
CA ALA A 83 -3.39 -3.67 4.95
C ALA A 83 -4.59 -4.57 4.58
N GLU A 84 -5.35 -4.20 3.55
CA GLU A 84 -6.48 -5.01 3.06
C GLU A 84 -6.00 -6.38 2.56
N THR A 85 -4.87 -6.42 1.87
CA THR A 85 -4.27 -7.67 1.38
C THR A 85 -3.88 -8.58 2.54
N GLU A 86 -3.20 -8.06 3.56
CA GLU A 86 -2.83 -8.85 4.74
C GLU A 86 -4.06 -9.43 5.45
N ILE A 87 -5.07 -8.58 5.71
CA ILE A 87 -6.30 -8.99 6.39
C ILE A 87 -7.02 -10.09 5.60
N ARG A 88 -7.18 -9.91 4.29
CA ARG A 88 -7.90 -10.86 3.44
C ARG A 88 -7.11 -12.14 3.17
N SER A 89 -5.78 -12.08 3.20
CA SER A 89 -4.93 -13.27 3.01
C SER A 89 -4.89 -14.16 4.26
N ARG A 90 -5.23 -13.60 5.42
CA ARG A 90 -5.26 -14.28 6.72
C ARG A 90 -6.60 -14.09 7.40
N GLU A 91 -7.69 -14.17 6.63
CA GLU A 91 -9.04 -13.83 7.09
C GLU A 91 -9.39 -14.56 8.40
N ASP A 92 -9.05 -15.84 8.51
CA ASP A 92 -9.31 -16.66 9.70
C ASP A 92 -8.66 -16.09 10.98
N ASP A 93 -7.49 -15.45 10.87
CA ASP A 93 -6.79 -14.81 11.99
C ASP A 93 -7.52 -13.53 12.44
N TYR A 94 -8.10 -12.79 11.49
CA TYR A 94 -8.70 -11.47 11.74
C TYR A 94 -10.21 -11.50 11.98
N LYS A 95 -10.90 -12.56 11.54
CA LYS A 95 -12.37 -12.65 11.57
C LYS A 95 -12.98 -12.49 12.96
N SER A 96 -12.27 -12.92 14.00
CA SER A 96 -12.72 -12.78 15.40
C SER A 96 -12.62 -11.34 15.93
N LEU A 97 -11.78 -10.51 15.30
CA LEU A 97 -11.54 -9.12 15.67
C LEU A 97 -12.45 -8.16 14.88
N LEU A 98 -13.03 -8.63 13.77
CA LEU A 98 -13.93 -7.86 12.94
C LEU A 98 -15.36 -7.89 13.53
N PRO A 99 -16.05 -6.74 13.61
CA PRO A 99 -17.44 -6.70 14.06
C PRO A 99 -18.32 -7.62 13.22
N LYS A 100 -19.18 -8.43 13.86
CA LYS A 100 -20.09 -9.38 13.18
C LYS A 100 -21.07 -8.73 12.19
N GLU A 101 -21.26 -7.41 12.28
CA GLU A 101 -22.12 -6.62 11.38
C GLU A 101 -21.39 -6.10 10.14
N MET A 102 -20.06 -6.28 10.05
CA MET A 102 -19.34 -6.08 8.80
C MET A 102 -19.41 -7.38 8.00
N ASP A 103 -20.51 -7.56 7.26
CA ASP A 103 -20.55 -8.53 6.16
C ASP A 103 -19.29 -8.33 5.30
N ALA A 104 -18.73 -9.42 4.76
CA ALA A 104 -17.50 -9.42 3.95
C ALA A 104 -17.53 -8.51 2.70
N LEU A 105 -18.68 -7.88 2.43
CA LEU A 105 -18.94 -6.85 1.43
C LEU A 105 -18.75 -5.40 1.93
N THR A 106 -18.48 -5.17 3.23
CA THR A 106 -18.44 -3.84 3.87
C THR A 106 -17.03 -3.43 4.32
N VAL A 107 -16.00 -4.25 4.12
CA VAL A 107 -14.60 -3.74 4.03
C VAL A 107 -14.39 -3.12 2.64
N ARG A 108 -15.36 -2.32 2.17
CA ARG A 108 -15.15 -1.40 1.08
C ARG A 108 -14.47 -0.19 1.69
N VAL A 109 -13.13 -0.23 1.76
CA VAL A 109 -12.38 1.02 1.80
C VAL A 109 -12.75 1.73 0.50
N SER A 110 -13.55 2.79 0.59
CA SER A 110 -14.00 3.55 -0.57
C SER A 110 -12.79 4.14 -1.29
N TYR A 111 -12.24 3.44 -2.27
CA TYR A 111 -11.27 3.99 -3.22
C TYR A 111 -12.00 4.88 -4.23
N THR A 112 -12.68 5.92 -3.76
CA THR A 112 -13.07 7.02 -4.64
C THR A 112 -11.86 7.96 -4.69
N ILE A 113 -10.82 7.56 -5.42
CA ILE A 113 -9.81 8.51 -5.89
C ILE A 113 -10.04 8.65 -7.38
N TYR A 114 -10.49 9.85 -7.73
CA TYR A 114 -10.81 10.31 -9.07
C TYR A 114 -9.76 9.82 -10.09
N SER A 115 -10.28 9.18 -11.14
CA SER A 115 -9.59 8.95 -12.41
C SER A 115 -9.08 10.27 -13.01
#